data_AF-A0A2U8PH18-F1
#
_entry.id   AF-A0A2U8PH18-F1
#
_cell.length_a   1.000
_cell.length_b   1.000
_cell.length_c   1.000
_cell.angle_alpha   90.00
_cell.angle_beta   90.00
_cell.angle_gamma   90.00
#
_symmetry.space_group_name_H-M   'P 1'
#
loop_
_entity.id
_entity.type
_entity.pdbx_description
1 polymer ?
#
loop_
_entity_poly.entity_id
_entity_poly.type
_entity_poly.pdbx_seq_one_letter_code
_entity_poly.pdbx_strand_id
1 'polypeptide(L)'
;MIIEFRCEREYARRWMGRETLLIDGREVPVQIAWTAKAEPRPAGLDALFELERMVLHKGKHSSVHRLNVIPGPTRARTETADVIVDFTGGARDPNDSARLYLRPLFNGVAGENAALAAILTGDLPVIDIVNEVDGSVRDRGHPSGEIAAGLSGALETVMARTLTMVAAILSGRPRLVPQLARPAADGPRRGPVGYVARGLAVSIAKEIYRLCCYAPHWHVGWRFNDGAGVWQTGDLSGPSWNVLGDPGNHFYADPFPMTWQGRTFVFFEDLDHRVGKGIISAIEFNDTGPVGQVVPVLEEPWHLSYPFLIEDGGDLWMIPESSLHGDVALYKCVRFPDKWERHATLLSGLELADVTITRHNGLNYLFGAWRDGAGGYSDSLAIYYAVHLLGPWLPHASNPVLIDRASTRPAGNFVTINDKLWRPVQNCTDGYGAALALAEVIELSPTAFKQIVRHSLKPGPVWPGRKLHTLNRCGRLEVIDGSRVQPKTRAFAGRFPSAVQSPRTSSYTAG
;
A
#
# COMPACT_ATOMS: atom_id res chain seq x y z
N MET A 1 -0.81 19.09 27.18
CA MET A 1 0.39 18.69 26.44
C MET A 1 0.66 19.74 25.39
N ILE A 2 1.74 20.49 25.56
CA ILE A 2 2.22 21.50 24.63
C ILE A 2 3.22 20.84 23.69
N ILE A 3 2.92 20.86 22.39
CA ILE A 3 3.77 20.28 21.34
C ILE A 3 4.48 21.43 20.62
N GLU A 4 5.81 21.37 20.57
CA GLU A 4 6.64 22.29 19.79
C GLU A 4 7.26 21.55 18.60
N PHE A 5 7.13 22.10 17.40
CA PHE A 5 7.89 21.69 16.24
C PHE A 5 9.05 22.66 16.00
N ARG A 6 10.27 22.13 15.89
CA ARG A 6 11.45 22.92 15.51
C ARG A 6 11.73 22.75 14.02
N CYS A 7 11.76 23.88 13.31
CA CYS A 7 11.89 23.93 11.86
C CYS A 7 12.90 25.01 11.45
N GLU A 8 13.67 24.75 10.39
CA GLU A 8 14.63 25.73 9.86
C GLU A 8 13.89 26.83 9.09
N ARG A 9 14.11 28.10 9.50
CA ARG A 9 13.37 29.26 8.98
C ARG A 9 13.61 29.49 7.50
N GLU A 10 14.86 29.41 7.06
CA GLU A 10 15.26 29.64 5.66
C GLU A 10 14.59 28.65 4.69
N TYR A 11 14.06 27.57 5.25
CA TYR A 11 13.60 26.39 4.55
C TYR A 11 12.13 26.07 4.84
N ALA A 12 11.40 27.03 5.39
CA ALA A 12 10.00 26.91 5.75
C ALA A 12 9.13 26.42 4.58
N ARG A 13 8.43 25.32 4.82
CA ARG A 13 7.43 24.74 3.92
C ARG A 13 6.04 24.91 4.48
N ARG A 14 5.02 24.82 3.63
CA ARG A 14 3.61 24.99 4.04
C ARG A 14 3.21 24.07 5.18
N TRP A 15 3.67 22.82 5.16
CA TRP A 15 3.38 21.86 6.24
C TRP A 15 3.95 22.28 7.60
N MET A 16 5.03 23.06 7.63
CA MET A 16 5.68 23.56 8.85
C MET A 16 4.93 24.73 9.47
N GLY A 17 4.02 25.38 8.71
CA GLY A 17 3.17 26.46 9.22
C GLY A 17 1.85 25.99 9.82
N ARG A 18 1.73 24.70 10.14
CA ARG A 18 0.50 24.15 10.74
C ARG A 18 0.29 24.65 12.15
N GLU A 19 -0.97 24.85 12.52
CA GLU A 19 -1.37 25.26 13.87
C GLU A 19 -1.75 24.06 14.75
N THR A 20 -2.07 22.92 14.14
CA THR A 20 -2.55 21.72 14.82
C THR A 20 -1.94 20.44 14.24
N LEU A 21 -1.93 19.38 15.06
CA LEU A 21 -1.65 18.01 14.67
C LEU A 21 -2.84 17.13 15.05
N LEU A 22 -3.32 16.30 14.13
CA LEU A 22 -4.39 15.35 14.40
C LEU A 22 -3.84 14.17 15.21
N ILE A 23 -4.33 13.98 16.44
CA ILE A 23 -3.97 12.87 17.33
C ILE A 23 -5.27 12.21 17.81
N ASP A 24 -5.45 10.91 17.55
CA ASP A 24 -6.67 10.16 17.88
C ASP A 24 -7.97 10.87 17.45
N GLY A 25 -7.96 11.46 16.24
CA GLY A 25 -9.10 12.19 15.68
C GLY A 25 -9.37 13.56 16.30
N ARG A 26 -8.46 14.08 17.14
CA ARG A 26 -8.56 15.40 17.77
C ARG A 26 -7.46 16.32 17.27
N GLU A 27 -7.81 17.57 16.97
CA GLU A 27 -6.82 18.59 16.64
C GLU A 27 -6.13 19.08 17.92
N VAL A 28 -4.83 18.84 18.03
CA VAL A 28 -4.00 19.29 19.15
C VAL A 28 -3.13 20.46 18.70
N PRO A 29 -3.12 21.60 19.42
CA PRO A 29 -2.31 22.75 19.06
C PRO A 29 -0.81 22.44 18.99
N VAL A 30 -0.13 23.00 17.98
CA VAL A 30 1.31 22.91 17.79
C VAL A 30 1.89 24.32 17.70
N GLN A 31 2.94 24.58 18.47
CA GLN A 31 3.74 25.80 18.32
C GLN A 31 4.95 25.53 17.43
N ILE A 32 5.34 26.52 16.62
CA ILE A 32 6.48 26.41 15.70
C ILE A 32 7.63 27.26 16.21
N ALA A 33 8.74 26.61 16.53
CA ALA A 33 10.00 27.25 16.86
C ALA A 33 10.89 27.30 15.61
N TRP A 34 11.10 28.51 15.08
CA TRP A 34 11.96 28.74 13.93
C TRP A 34 13.42 28.83 14.34
N THR A 35 14.26 27.95 13.81
CA THR A 35 15.72 27.94 14.02
C THR A 35 16.44 28.48 12.80
N ALA A 36 17.70 28.90 12.97
CA ALA A 36 18.58 29.14 11.83
C ALA A 36 18.95 27.81 11.15
N LYS A 37 19.26 27.85 9.86
CA LYS A 37 19.76 26.69 9.10
C LYS A 37 21.01 26.07 9.74
N ALA A 38 21.05 24.75 9.84
CA ALA A 38 22.25 24.00 10.23
C ALA A 38 23.21 23.82 9.04
N GLU A 39 22.67 23.52 7.86
CA GLU A 39 23.46 23.24 6.64
C GLU A 39 22.83 23.87 5.38
N PRO A 40 23.64 24.30 4.40
CA PRO A 40 23.12 24.78 3.12
C PRO A 40 22.49 23.66 2.28
N ARG A 41 21.35 23.96 1.65
CA ARG A 41 20.71 23.07 0.66
C ARG A 41 21.46 23.00 -0.67
N PRO A 42 21.28 21.92 -1.44
CA PRO A 42 21.68 21.88 -2.83
C PRO A 42 21.09 23.07 -3.61
N ALA A 43 21.93 23.79 -4.35
CA ALA A 43 21.51 24.93 -5.15
C ALA A 43 20.44 24.52 -6.19
N GLY A 44 19.46 25.40 -6.44
CA GLY A 44 18.42 25.20 -7.45
C GLY A 44 17.24 24.32 -7.03
N LEU A 45 17.21 23.79 -5.81
CA LEU A 45 16.12 22.92 -5.32
C LEU A 45 14.74 23.61 -5.33
N ASP A 46 14.66 24.89 -4.95
CA ASP A 46 13.38 25.61 -4.95
C ASP A 46 12.86 25.86 -6.36
N ALA A 47 13.75 26.20 -7.30
CA ALA A 47 13.40 26.32 -8.72
C ALA A 47 12.93 24.97 -9.29
N LEU A 48 13.51 23.87 -8.82
CA LEU A 48 13.12 22.52 -9.20
C LEU A 48 11.72 22.16 -8.70
N PHE A 49 11.38 22.50 -7.46
CA PHE A 49 10.02 22.32 -6.95
C PHE A 49 9.00 23.17 -7.69
N GLU A 50 9.33 24.41 -8.03
CA GLU A 50 8.45 25.25 -8.86
C GLU A 50 8.26 24.67 -10.26
N LEU A 51 9.30 24.09 -10.87
CA LEU A 51 9.17 23.39 -12.15
C LEU A 51 8.25 22.16 -12.02
N GLU A 52 8.46 21.31 -11.02
CA GLU A 52 7.59 20.16 -10.77
C GLU A 52 6.15 20.58 -10.49
N ARG A 53 5.93 21.69 -9.79
CA ARG A 53 4.61 22.27 -9.57
C ARG A 53 3.89 22.50 -10.88
N MET A 54 4.56 23.16 -11.82
CA MET A 54 3.99 23.51 -13.12
C MET A 54 3.74 22.26 -13.98
N VAL A 55 4.71 21.33 -14.00
CA VAL A 55 4.71 20.20 -14.96
C VAL A 55 3.99 18.97 -14.42
N LEU A 56 4.26 18.56 -13.18
CA LEU A 56 3.75 17.32 -12.59
C LEU A 56 2.46 17.55 -11.79
N HIS A 57 2.33 18.71 -11.15
CA HIS A 57 1.22 19.00 -10.23
C HIS A 57 0.17 19.96 -10.80
N LYS A 58 0.20 20.20 -12.13
CA LYS A 58 -0.77 21.06 -12.84
C LYS A 58 -0.91 22.47 -12.22
N GLY A 59 0.19 23.02 -11.72
CA GLY A 59 0.26 24.33 -11.07
C GLY A 59 -0.22 24.37 -9.62
N LYS A 60 -0.75 23.27 -9.06
CA LYS A 60 -1.23 23.23 -7.67
C LYS A 60 -0.05 23.16 -6.69
N HIS A 61 -0.10 23.99 -5.66
CA HIS A 61 0.86 23.91 -4.56
C HIS A 61 0.52 22.74 -3.63
N SER A 62 1.56 22.02 -3.21
CA SER A 62 1.50 20.95 -2.21
C SER A 62 2.10 21.37 -0.87
N SER A 63 2.05 20.48 0.12
CA SER A 63 2.49 20.75 1.50
C SER A 63 4.00 21.04 1.62
N VAL A 64 4.80 20.57 0.66
CA VAL A 64 6.25 20.77 0.64
C VAL A 64 6.68 22.06 -0.07
N HIS A 65 5.77 22.82 -0.67
CA HIS A 65 6.15 24.09 -1.30
C HIS A 65 6.49 25.15 -0.26
N ARG A 66 7.26 26.16 -0.68
CA ARG A 66 7.73 27.24 0.19
C ARG A 66 6.57 27.94 0.89
N LEU A 67 6.77 28.22 2.18
CA LEU A 67 5.88 29.09 2.95
C LEU A 67 6.33 30.54 2.73
N ASN A 68 5.55 31.29 1.94
CA ASN A 68 5.92 32.65 1.53
C ASN A 68 5.83 33.67 2.68
N VAL A 69 4.86 33.49 3.57
CA VAL A 69 4.72 34.29 4.79
C VAL A 69 5.07 33.38 5.95
N ILE A 70 6.32 33.46 6.39
CA ILE A 70 6.75 32.80 7.62
C ILE A 70 6.20 33.66 8.76
N PRO A 71 5.29 33.13 9.60
CA PRO A 71 4.84 33.86 10.77
C PRO A 71 6.06 34.38 11.54
N GLY A 72 5.97 35.62 12.06
CA GLY A 72 6.88 36.04 13.13
C GLY A 72 6.84 34.99 14.27
N PRO A 73 7.84 34.92 15.17
CA PRO A 73 7.86 33.93 16.25
C PRO A 73 6.46 33.78 16.85
N THR A 74 5.84 32.63 16.60
CA THR A 74 4.41 32.42 16.78
C THR A 74 4.16 32.40 18.28
N ARG A 75 3.64 33.52 18.81
CA ARG A 75 3.56 33.85 20.24
C ARG A 75 4.95 33.93 20.91
N ALA A 76 5.10 34.85 21.86
CA ALA A 76 6.20 34.76 22.81
C ALA A 76 6.23 33.33 23.38
N ARG A 77 7.42 32.80 23.73
CA ARG A 77 7.59 31.54 24.49
C ARG A 77 6.81 31.62 25.81
N THR A 78 5.48 31.51 25.78
CA THR A 78 4.66 31.79 26.96
C THR A 78 4.68 30.63 27.93
N GLU A 79 4.95 29.41 27.43
CA GLU A 79 4.95 28.17 28.23
C GLU A 79 6.03 27.20 27.71
N THR A 80 6.64 26.42 28.61
CA THR A 80 7.65 25.40 28.29
C THR A 80 7.00 24.19 27.60
N ALA A 81 7.54 23.74 26.47
CA ALA A 81 6.99 22.61 25.73
C ALA A 81 7.16 21.28 26.51
N ASP A 82 6.08 20.48 26.59
CA ASP A 82 6.13 19.13 27.15
C ASP A 82 6.85 18.16 26.20
N VAL A 83 6.66 18.39 24.90
CA VAL A 83 7.18 17.58 23.80
C VAL A 83 7.78 18.49 22.75
N ILE A 84 9.01 18.20 22.35
CA ILE A 84 9.66 18.80 21.18
C ILE A 84 9.74 17.74 20.09
N VAL A 85 9.33 18.10 18.87
CA VAL A 85 9.59 17.34 17.65
C VAL A 85 10.52 18.18 16.78
N ASP A 86 11.78 17.75 16.68
CA ASP A 86 12.81 18.53 16.03
C ASP A 86 13.14 18.00 14.63
N PHE A 87 12.69 18.73 13.61
CA PHE A 87 12.91 18.38 12.20
C PHE A 87 14.22 18.95 11.64
N THR A 88 15.04 19.60 12.47
CA THR A 88 16.32 20.20 12.09
C THR A 88 17.45 19.16 12.13
N GLY A 89 18.60 19.51 11.53
CA GLY A 89 19.84 18.75 11.66
C GLY A 89 20.71 19.19 12.86
N GLY A 90 20.27 20.16 13.65
CA GLY A 90 21.03 20.71 14.77
C GLY A 90 21.06 19.77 15.98
N ALA A 91 22.13 19.84 16.77
CA ALA A 91 22.20 19.13 18.04
C ALA A 91 21.14 19.65 19.02
N ARG A 92 20.56 18.74 19.82
CA ARG A 92 19.67 19.11 20.94
C ARG A 92 20.39 20.03 21.92
N ASP A 93 19.70 21.08 22.38
CA ASP A 93 20.17 21.90 23.51
C ASP A 93 20.07 21.07 24.80
N PRO A 94 21.18 20.83 25.52
CA PRO A 94 21.16 20.08 26.78
C PRO A 94 20.25 20.70 27.85
N ASN A 95 19.94 22.00 27.73
CA ASN A 95 19.06 22.71 28.67
C ASN A 95 17.56 22.54 28.36
N ASP A 96 17.20 21.85 27.27
CA ASP A 96 15.81 21.56 26.96
C ASP A 96 15.21 20.61 28.00
N SER A 97 14.20 21.10 28.71
CA SER A 97 13.48 20.41 29.78
C SER A 97 12.29 19.58 29.31
N ALA A 98 12.03 19.53 28.00
CA ALA A 98 10.93 18.74 27.43
C ALA A 98 11.08 17.25 27.81
N ARG A 99 9.98 16.65 28.26
CA ARG A 99 9.95 15.24 28.69
C ARG A 99 10.20 14.29 27.52
N LEU A 100 9.75 14.66 26.33
CA LEU A 100 10.00 13.93 25.09
C LEU A 100 10.68 14.85 24.09
N TYR A 101 11.80 14.38 23.54
CA TYR A 101 12.52 15.05 22.48
C TYR A 101 12.59 14.12 21.27
N LEU A 102 11.63 14.25 20.35
CA LEU A 102 11.48 13.38 19.21
C LEU A 102 12.25 13.92 18.00
N ARG A 103 13.21 13.15 17.50
CA ARG A 103 14.01 13.43 16.33
C ARG A 103 13.66 12.44 15.20
N PRO A 104 13.09 12.91 14.09
CA PRO A 104 13.04 12.13 12.86
C PRO A 104 14.44 11.97 12.26
N LEU A 105 14.84 10.74 11.99
CA LEU A 105 16.04 10.39 11.25
C LEU A 105 15.65 9.71 9.94
N PHE A 106 16.28 10.13 8.84
CA PHE A 106 16.08 9.58 7.51
C PHE A 106 17.31 8.77 7.13
N ASN A 107 17.17 7.43 7.07
CA ASN A 107 18.29 6.50 7.00
C ASN A 107 19.35 6.74 8.10
N GLY A 108 18.91 7.13 9.29
CA GLY A 108 19.78 7.39 10.45
C GLY A 108 20.39 8.79 10.54
N VAL A 109 20.06 9.70 9.61
CA VAL A 109 20.58 11.09 9.62
C VAL A 109 19.44 12.08 9.82
N ALA A 110 19.65 13.08 10.68
CA ALA A 110 18.66 14.11 11.01
C ALA A 110 18.53 15.19 9.92
N GLY A 111 17.40 15.89 9.92
CA GLY A 111 17.15 17.05 9.08
C GLY A 111 16.59 16.73 7.69
N GLU A 112 15.86 17.69 7.11
CA GLU A 112 15.22 17.49 5.81
C GLU A 112 16.21 17.25 4.66
N ASN A 113 17.44 17.78 4.77
CA ASN A 113 18.51 17.51 3.81
C ASN A 113 18.83 16.01 3.72
N ALA A 114 18.74 15.27 4.82
CA ALA A 114 18.91 13.82 4.82
C ALA A 114 17.79 13.11 4.05
N ALA A 115 16.54 13.53 4.24
CA ALA A 115 15.40 13.01 3.46
C ALA A 115 15.58 13.26 1.97
N LEU A 116 15.97 14.49 1.58
CA LEU A 116 16.25 14.86 0.20
C LEU A 116 17.41 14.05 -0.39
N ALA A 117 18.49 13.89 0.36
CA ALA A 117 19.64 13.10 -0.07
C ALA A 117 19.25 11.64 -0.34
N ALA A 118 18.44 11.03 0.53
CA ALA A 118 17.91 9.69 0.30
C ALA A 118 17.07 9.63 -0.98
N ILE A 119 16.11 10.54 -1.17
CA ILE A 119 15.26 10.57 -2.37
C ILE A 119 16.10 10.70 -3.66
N LEU A 120 17.13 11.54 -3.64
CA LEU A 120 18.02 11.76 -4.78
C LEU A 120 18.88 10.53 -5.14
N THR A 121 19.07 9.59 -4.22
CA THR A 121 19.68 8.27 -4.53
C THR A 121 18.73 7.34 -5.29
N GLY A 122 17.44 7.69 -5.35
CA GLY A 122 16.42 6.92 -6.08
C GLY A 122 15.50 6.09 -5.19
N ASP A 123 15.55 6.28 -3.87
CA ASP A 123 14.71 5.55 -2.91
C ASP A 123 14.16 6.48 -1.81
N LEU A 124 13.04 6.11 -1.20
CA LEU A 124 12.55 6.81 -0.01
C LEU A 124 13.28 6.29 1.24
N PRO A 125 13.63 7.18 2.20
CA PRO A 125 14.34 6.77 3.40
C PRO A 125 13.46 5.91 4.32
N VAL A 126 14.10 5.00 5.06
CA VAL A 126 13.54 4.48 6.30
C VAL A 126 13.55 5.62 7.32
N ILE A 127 12.39 5.84 7.94
CA ILE A 127 12.18 6.87 8.96
C ILE A 127 12.30 6.20 10.32
N ASP A 128 13.17 6.72 11.17
CA ASP A 128 13.21 6.42 12.60
C ASP A 128 12.74 7.67 13.38
N ILE A 129 11.92 7.50 14.40
CA ILE A 129 11.63 8.58 15.37
C ILE A 129 12.35 8.23 16.67
N VAL A 130 13.40 8.97 16.99
CA VAL A 130 14.25 8.72 18.16
C VAL A 130 13.90 9.69 19.28
N ASN A 131 13.82 9.20 20.51
CA ASN A 131 13.78 10.07 21.68
C ASN A 131 15.21 10.42 22.11
N GLU A 132 15.69 11.64 21.83
CA GLU A 132 17.06 12.08 22.17
C GLU A 132 17.27 12.29 23.67
N VAL A 133 16.24 12.13 24.50
CA VAL A 133 16.39 12.11 25.97
C VAL A 133 17.06 10.83 26.45
N ASP A 134 16.71 9.68 25.87
CA ASP A 134 17.19 8.36 26.29
C ASP A 134 17.81 7.53 25.16
N GLY A 135 17.83 8.05 23.93
CA GLY A 135 18.36 7.38 22.74
C GLY A 135 17.46 6.29 22.15
N SER A 136 16.26 6.07 22.70
CA SER A 136 15.38 4.98 22.24
C SER A 136 14.69 5.29 20.91
N VAL A 137 14.61 4.30 20.02
CA VAL A 137 13.77 4.38 18.81
C VAL A 137 12.31 4.16 19.23
N ARG A 138 11.47 5.17 19.06
CA ARG A 138 10.04 5.15 19.43
C ARG A 138 9.16 4.61 18.32
N ASP A 139 9.56 4.77 17.07
CA ASP A 139 8.85 4.24 15.91
C ASP A 139 9.79 4.11 14.71
N ARG A 140 9.45 3.21 13.77
CA ARG A 140 10.15 3.01 12.50
C ARG A 140 9.15 2.73 11.39
N GLY A 141 9.39 3.29 10.20
CA GLY A 141 8.56 3.02 9.03
C GLY A 141 9.28 3.22 7.71
N HIS A 142 8.79 2.55 6.66
CA HIS A 142 9.27 2.73 5.28
C HIS A 142 8.13 3.18 4.37
N PRO A 143 8.06 4.47 3.99
CA PRO A 143 6.99 4.98 3.13
C PRO A 143 7.02 4.40 1.71
N SER A 144 5.87 4.37 1.04
CA SER A 144 5.73 3.99 -0.37
C SER A 144 5.75 5.20 -1.29
N GLY A 145 6.52 5.12 -2.37
CA GLY A 145 6.55 6.12 -3.43
C GLY A 145 5.45 5.94 -4.50
N GLU A 146 4.44 5.08 -4.27
CA GLU A 146 3.41 4.72 -5.25
C GLU A 146 2.75 5.93 -5.92
N ILE A 147 2.36 6.93 -5.13
CA ILE A 147 1.71 8.15 -5.60
C ILE A 147 2.66 9.35 -5.70
N ALA A 148 3.94 9.15 -5.40
CA ALA A 148 4.93 10.22 -5.39
C ALA A 148 5.27 10.64 -6.83
N ALA A 149 4.93 11.87 -7.19
CA ALA A 149 5.33 12.50 -8.44
C ALA A 149 6.52 13.43 -8.21
N GLY A 150 7.67 13.08 -8.78
CA GLY A 150 8.89 13.88 -8.67
C GLY A 150 9.52 13.87 -7.28
N LEU A 151 10.46 14.78 -7.06
CA LEU A 151 11.16 14.99 -5.79
C LEU A 151 10.21 15.59 -4.73
N SER A 152 9.34 16.51 -5.12
CA SER A 152 8.35 17.14 -4.24
C SER A 152 7.33 16.13 -3.70
N GLY A 153 6.75 15.29 -4.55
CA GLY A 153 5.80 14.25 -4.13
C GLY A 153 6.46 13.19 -3.24
N ALA A 154 7.72 12.85 -3.51
CA ALA A 154 8.50 11.94 -2.67
C ALA A 154 8.74 12.53 -1.27
N LEU A 155 9.16 13.80 -1.19
CA LEU A 155 9.35 14.49 0.09
C LEU A 155 8.03 14.62 0.86
N GLU A 156 6.94 14.92 0.17
CA GLU A 156 5.60 15.01 0.78
C GLU A 156 5.18 13.69 1.41
N THR A 157 5.44 12.57 0.72
CA THR A 157 5.15 11.22 1.24
C THR A 157 5.97 10.93 2.51
N VAL A 158 7.27 11.24 2.49
CA VAL A 158 8.16 11.05 3.66
C VAL A 158 7.69 11.89 4.85
N MET A 159 7.37 13.16 4.63
CA MET A 159 6.92 14.05 5.71
C MET A 159 5.54 13.67 6.23
N ALA A 160 4.61 13.28 5.36
CA ALA A 160 3.30 12.79 5.76
C ALA A 160 3.43 11.59 6.71
N ARG A 161 4.21 10.56 6.34
CA ARG A 161 4.40 9.38 7.18
C ARG A 161 5.18 9.69 8.46
N THR A 162 6.14 10.61 8.41
CA THR A 162 6.82 11.11 9.62
C THR A 162 5.81 11.67 10.62
N LEU A 163 4.83 12.45 10.15
CA LEU A 163 3.79 13.05 11.00
C LEU A 163 2.79 12.01 11.50
N THR A 164 2.40 11.03 10.68
CA THR A 164 1.59 9.88 11.12
C THR A 164 2.27 9.15 12.29
N MET A 165 3.58 8.90 12.19
CA MET A 165 4.37 8.24 13.23
C MET A 165 4.47 9.09 14.51
N VAL A 166 4.72 10.39 14.37
CA VAL A 166 4.74 11.33 15.50
C VAL A 166 3.37 11.33 16.20
N ALA A 167 2.27 11.43 15.46
CA ALA A 167 0.93 11.40 16.03
C ALA A 167 0.65 10.09 16.79
N ALA A 168 1.07 8.94 16.27
CA ALA A 168 0.94 7.64 16.92
C ALA A 168 1.76 7.52 18.23
N ILE A 169 2.94 8.14 18.30
CA ILE A 169 3.71 8.21 19.55
C ILE A 169 2.98 9.09 20.57
N LEU A 170 2.45 10.24 20.13
CA LEU A 170 1.83 11.24 21.00
C LEU A 170 0.42 10.86 21.47
N SER A 171 -0.26 9.91 20.83
CA SER A 171 -1.51 9.33 21.33
C SER A 171 -1.31 8.47 22.59
N GLY A 172 -0.07 8.12 22.93
CA GLY A 172 0.25 7.21 24.03
C GLY A 172 0.00 5.74 23.70
N ARG A 173 -0.26 5.42 22.42
CA ARG A 173 -0.44 4.05 21.91
C ARG A 173 0.59 3.77 20.81
N PRO A 174 1.89 3.78 21.15
CA PRO A 174 2.93 3.61 20.17
C PRO A 174 2.82 2.24 19.50
N ARG A 175 3.38 2.16 18.31
CA ARG A 175 3.44 0.94 17.54
C ARG A 175 4.59 0.08 18.03
N LEU A 176 4.49 -1.23 17.80
CA LEU A 176 5.65 -2.09 17.94
C LEU A 176 6.64 -1.72 16.83
N VAL A 177 7.86 -1.34 17.21
CA VAL A 177 8.89 -0.91 16.26
C VAL A 177 9.21 -2.06 15.31
N PRO A 178 8.90 -1.96 14.01
CA PRO A 178 9.15 -3.04 13.07
C PRO A 178 10.65 -3.23 12.80
N GLN A 179 11.04 -4.48 12.52
CA GLN A 179 12.38 -4.77 12.03
C GLN A 179 12.46 -4.48 10.53
N LEU A 180 12.85 -3.26 10.17
CA LEU A 180 13.11 -2.87 8.79
C LEU A 180 14.62 -2.73 8.56
N ALA A 181 15.10 -3.22 7.42
CA ALA A 181 16.49 -3.05 6.98
C ALA A 181 16.70 -1.60 6.50
N ARG A 182 17.77 -0.95 6.94
CA ARG A 182 18.16 0.35 6.40
C ARG A 182 18.85 0.17 5.05
N PRO A 183 18.49 0.96 4.02
CA PRO A 183 19.26 1.03 2.79
C PRO A 183 20.72 1.42 3.10
N ALA A 184 21.69 0.82 2.41
CA ALA A 184 23.08 1.21 2.53
C ALA A 184 23.27 2.66 2.05
N ALA A 185 24.08 3.45 2.77
CA ALA A 185 24.29 4.88 2.49
C ALA A 185 25.14 5.17 1.23
N ASP A 186 25.68 4.13 0.58
CA ASP A 186 26.77 4.25 -0.41
C ASP A 186 26.34 4.16 -1.88
N GLY A 187 25.06 4.43 -2.18
CA GLY A 187 24.58 4.51 -3.55
C GLY A 187 25.11 5.76 -4.29
N PRO A 188 25.40 5.68 -5.61
CA PRO A 188 25.76 6.86 -6.39
C PRO A 188 24.63 7.90 -6.35
N ARG A 189 24.89 9.04 -5.74
CA ARG A 189 23.94 10.15 -5.65
C ARG A 189 23.75 10.77 -7.04
N ARG A 190 22.50 10.89 -7.49
CA ARG A 190 22.21 11.70 -8.70
C ARG A 190 22.10 13.16 -8.31
N GLY A 191 22.62 14.04 -9.16
CA GLY A 191 22.35 15.48 -9.04
C GLY A 191 20.84 15.75 -9.15
N PRO A 192 20.29 16.75 -8.43
CA PRO A 192 18.86 17.07 -8.44
C PRO A 192 18.25 17.23 -9.83
N VAL A 193 18.97 17.90 -10.74
CA VAL A 193 18.56 18.09 -12.14
C VAL A 193 18.45 16.75 -12.86
N GLY A 194 19.42 15.85 -12.68
CA GLY A 194 19.40 14.52 -13.30
C GLY A 194 18.28 13.63 -12.77
N TYR A 195 17.95 13.74 -11.48
CA TYR A 195 16.82 13.03 -10.88
C TYR A 195 15.49 13.46 -11.52
N VAL A 196 15.26 14.77 -11.64
CA VAL A 196 14.00 15.30 -12.21
C VAL A 196 13.92 15.10 -13.71
N ALA A 197 15.01 15.28 -14.47
CA ALA A 197 15.03 14.99 -15.89
C ALA A 197 14.64 13.52 -16.16
N ARG A 198 15.18 12.57 -15.36
CA ARG A 198 14.78 11.16 -15.42
C ARG A 198 13.31 10.97 -15.02
N GLY A 199 12.86 11.61 -13.94
CA GLY A 199 11.47 11.55 -13.49
C GLY A 199 10.49 12.01 -14.57
N LEU A 200 10.77 13.13 -15.23
CA LEU A 200 9.98 13.65 -16.34
C LEU A 200 10.00 12.71 -17.54
N ALA A 201 11.18 12.19 -17.93
CA ALA A 201 11.30 11.21 -19.01
C ALA A 201 10.48 9.94 -18.72
N VAL A 202 10.50 9.45 -17.47
CA VAL A 202 9.68 8.30 -17.03
C VAL A 202 8.19 8.64 -17.09
N SER A 203 7.78 9.83 -16.65
CA SER A 203 6.38 10.27 -16.74
C SER A 203 5.89 10.36 -18.18
N ILE A 204 6.69 10.92 -19.09
CA ILE A 204 6.37 10.97 -20.52
C ILE A 204 6.27 9.55 -21.10
N ALA A 205 7.23 8.67 -20.79
CA ALA A 205 7.20 7.28 -21.24
C ALA A 205 5.98 6.52 -20.73
N LYS A 206 5.58 6.73 -19.46
CA LYS A 206 4.35 6.17 -18.89
C LYS A 206 3.10 6.68 -19.61
N GLU A 207 3.06 7.97 -19.97
CA GLU A 207 1.93 8.54 -20.68
C GLU A 207 1.82 8.01 -22.11
N ILE A 208 2.92 7.94 -22.85
CA ILE A 208 2.98 7.28 -24.17
C ILE A 208 2.51 5.83 -24.05
N TYR A 209 2.98 5.10 -23.02
CA TYR A 209 2.56 3.73 -22.78
C TYR A 209 1.05 3.62 -22.53
N ARG A 210 0.45 4.50 -21.73
CA ARG A 210 -1.01 4.56 -21.48
C ARG A 210 -1.81 4.96 -22.71
N LEU A 211 -1.24 5.76 -23.61
CA LEU A 211 -1.87 6.11 -24.88
C LEU A 211 -1.91 4.89 -25.83
N CYS A 212 -0.86 4.08 -25.85
CA CYS A 212 -0.75 2.92 -26.76
C CYS A 212 -1.31 1.61 -26.18
N CYS A 213 -1.29 1.45 -24.86
CA CYS A 213 -1.63 0.21 -24.15
C CYS A 213 -2.69 0.47 -23.07
N TYR A 214 -3.51 -0.55 -22.82
CA TYR A 214 -4.26 -0.65 -21.58
C TYR A 214 -3.27 -0.98 -20.45
N ALA A 215 -3.23 -0.12 -19.42
CA ALA A 215 -2.12 -0.07 -18.48
C ALA A 215 -2.52 0.47 -17.08
N PRO A 216 -2.27 -0.28 -15.99
CA PRO A 216 -1.91 -1.70 -16.00
C PRO A 216 -3.01 -2.57 -16.61
N HIS A 217 -2.66 -3.70 -17.22
CA HIS A 217 -3.63 -4.71 -17.68
C HIS A 217 -3.36 -6.01 -16.91
N TRP A 218 -4.20 -6.27 -15.91
CA TRP A 218 -4.11 -7.46 -15.07
C TRP A 218 -4.72 -8.68 -15.76
N HIS A 219 -4.32 -9.86 -15.32
CA HIS A 219 -4.94 -11.12 -15.69
C HIS A 219 -4.86 -12.09 -14.52
N VAL A 220 -5.85 -12.97 -14.44
CA VAL A 220 -5.89 -14.07 -13.48
C VAL A 220 -5.13 -15.26 -14.06
N GLY A 221 -4.16 -15.75 -13.30
CA GLY A 221 -3.52 -17.03 -13.50
C GLY A 221 -4.12 -18.09 -12.57
N TRP A 222 -4.21 -19.33 -13.05
CA TRP A 222 -4.75 -20.44 -12.28
C TRP A 222 -4.03 -21.76 -12.59
N ARG A 223 -4.05 -22.67 -11.63
CA ARG A 223 -3.62 -24.06 -11.82
C ARG A 223 -4.32 -24.99 -10.84
N PHE A 224 -4.36 -26.27 -11.20
CA PHE A 224 -4.62 -27.34 -10.22
C PHE A 224 -3.30 -27.89 -9.70
N ASN A 225 -3.19 -27.97 -8.38
CA ASN A 225 -2.01 -28.46 -7.69
C ASN A 225 -2.42 -29.28 -6.46
N ASP A 226 -2.30 -30.61 -6.55
CA ASP A 226 -2.57 -31.54 -5.44
C ASP A 226 -1.38 -31.66 -4.47
N GLY A 227 -0.22 -31.15 -4.84
CA GLY A 227 0.99 -31.17 -4.02
C GLY A 227 1.17 -29.91 -3.19
N ALA A 228 2.43 -29.71 -2.78
CA ALA A 228 2.88 -28.49 -2.12
C ALA A 228 2.60 -27.26 -3.00
N GLY A 229 1.81 -26.34 -2.47
CA GLY A 229 1.48 -25.07 -3.09
C GLY A 229 2.52 -23.99 -2.86
N VAL A 230 2.22 -22.80 -3.36
CA VAL A 230 3.04 -21.59 -3.16
C VAL A 230 3.31 -21.35 -1.67
N TRP A 231 2.33 -21.65 -0.82
CA TRP A 231 2.43 -21.54 0.63
C TRP A 231 3.46 -22.48 1.26
N GLN A 232 3.66 -23.66 0.70
CA GLN A 232 4.60 -24.66 1.20
C GLN A 232 5.97 -24.55 0.55
N THR A 233 6.04 -24.21 -0.75
CA THR A 233 7.31 -24.08 -1.49
C THR A 233 7.96 -22.72 -1.28
N GLY A 234 7.18 -21.68 -1.01
CA GLY A 234 7.66 -20.30 -0.94
C GLY A 234 8.07 -19.73 -2.30
N ASP A 235 7.60 -20.32 -3.41
CA ASP A 235 7.85 -19.89 -4.78
C ASP A 235 6.67 -20.21 -5.72
N LEU A 236 6.80 -19.84 -7.01
CA LEU A 236 5.77 -20.10 -8.03
C LEU A 236 5.98 -21.41 -8.81
N SER A 237 6.89 -22.29 -8.36
CA SER A 237 7.19 -23.57 -9.02
C SER A 237 6.04 -24.58 -8.89
N GLY A 238 6.15 -25.72 -9.58
CA GLY A 238 5.12 -26.75 -9.64
C GLY A 238 4.44 -26.82 -11.01
N PRO A 239 3.17 -27.26 -11.08
CA PRO A 239 2.40 -27.29 -12.32
C PRO A 239 2.33 -25.90 -12.99
N SER A 240 2.28 -25.90 -14.32
CA SER A 240 2.23 -24.68 -15.13
C SER A 240 1.00 -23.84 -14.81
N TRP A 241 1.19 -22.53 -14.79
CA TRP A 241 0.11 -21.56 -14.67
C TRP A 241 -0.61 -21.39 -16.02
N ASN A 242 -1.93 -21.50 -16.00
CA ASN A 242 -2.82 -21.13 -17.10
C ASN A 242 -3.30 -19.69 -16.89
N VAL A 243 -3.68 -19.00 -17.96
CA VAL A 243 -4.26 -17.65 -17.90
C VAL A 243 -5.75 -17.74 -18.20
N LEU A 244 -6.57 -17.15 -17.35
CA LEU A 244 -7.99 -16.93 -17.64
C LEU A 244 -8.09 -15.88 -18.76
N GLY A 245 -8.78 -16.23 -19.84
CA GLY A 245 -8.92 -15.34 -21.00
C GLY A 245 -9.82 -14.14 -20.68
N ASP A 246 -9.34 -12.94 -21.00
CA ASP A 246 -10.08 -11.69 -20.91
C ASP A 246 -10.44 -11.13 -22.30
N PRO A 247 -11.48 -10.28 -22.42
CA PRO A 247 -11.86 -9.61 -23.66
C PRO A 247 -10.81 -8.68 -24.30
N GLY A 248 -9.70 -8.39 -23.61
CA GLY A 248 -8.60 -7.55 -24.10
C GLY A 248 -8.80 -6.04 -23.90
N ASN A 249 -10.04 -5.57 -23.81
CA ASN A 249 -10.39 -4.22 -23.34
C ASN A 249 -10.89 -4.22 -21.88
N HIS A 250 -10.95 -5.39 -21.25
CA HIS A 250 -11.16 -5.55 -19.83
C HIS A 250 -9.93 -6.23 -19.22
N PHE A 251 -9.64 -5.96 -17.95
CA PHE A 251 -8.70 -6.78 -17.19
C PHE A 251 -9.43 -7.54 -16.09
N TYR A 252 -8.84 -8.69 -15.70
CA TYR A 252 -9.28 -9.46 -14.54
C TYR A 252 -8.18 -9.45 -13.45
N ALA A 253 -8.55 -9.09 -12.23
CA ALA A 253 -7.62 -8.97 -11.09
C ALA A 253 -8.25 -9.48 -9.77
N ASP A 254 -7.42 -9.63 -8.74
CA ASP A 254 -7.82 -10.03 -7.39
C ASP A 254 -8.69 -11.30 -7.35
N PRO A 255 -8.18 -12.46 -7.81
CA PRO A 255 -8.98 -13.67 -7.88
C PRO A 255 -9.21 -14.31 -6.50
N PHE A 256 -10.47 -14.58 -6.16
CA PHE A 256 -10.91 -15.31 -4.97
C PHE A 256 -11.69 -16.58 -5.36
N PRO A 257 -11.09 -17.78 -5.22
CA PRO A 257 -11.75 -19.03 -5.48
C PRO A 257 -12.63 -19.42 -4.27
N MET A 258 -13.86 -19.85 -4.52
CA MET A 258 -14.83 -20.21 -3.50
C MET A 258 -15.63 -21.45 -3.92
N THR A 259 -15.64 -22.46 -3.05
CA THR A 259 -16.54 -23.61 -3.19
C THR A 259 -17.72 -23.42 -2.27
N TRP A 260 -18.93 -23.27 -2.82
CA TRP A 260 -20.15 -23.11 -2.05
C TRP A 260 -21.22 -24.07 -2.58
N GLN A 261 -21.84 -24.83 -1.66
CA GLN A 261 -22.90 -25.79 -1.99
C GLN A 261 -22.53 -26.75 -3.15
N GLY A 262 -21.27 -27.23 -3.16
CA GLY A 262 -20.75 -28.19 -4.14
C GLY A 262 -20.34 -27.61 -5.48
N ARG A 263 -20.41 -26.28 -5.67
CA ARG A 263 -19.98 -25.59 -6.89
C ARG A 263 -18.80 -24.68 -6.61
N THR A 264 -17.84 -24.64 -7.52
CA THR A 264 -16.62 -23.82 -7.39
C THR A 264 -16.66 -22.66 -8.37
N PHE A 265 -16.49 -21.45 -7.88
CA PHE A 265 -16.36 -20.23 -8.70
C PHE A 265 -15.07 -19.50 -8.34
N VAL A 266 -14.51 -18.77 -9.30
CA VAL A 266 -13.49 -17.76 -9.03
C VAL A 266 -14.11 -16.40 -9.26
N PHE A 267 -14.16 -15.59 -8.20
CA PHE A 267 -14.61 -14.19 -8.20
C PHE A 267 -13.41 -13.28 -8.44
N PHE A 268 -13.58 -12.18 -9.18
CA PHE A 268 -12.49 -11.27 -9.50
C PHE A 268 -13.02 -9.86 -9.86
N GLU A 269 -12.15 -8.87 -9.77
CA GLU A 269 -12.35 -7.55 -10.37
C GLU A 269 -12.40 -7.68 -11.90
N ASP A 270 -13.44 -7.13 -12.50
CA ASP A 270 -13.62 -7.00 -13.94
C ASP A 270 -13.67 -5.51 -14.32
N LEU A 271 -12.53 -4.96 -14.74
CA LEU A 271 -12.40 -3.55 -15.10
C LEU A 271 -12.52 -3.34 -16.61
N ASP A 272 -13.52 -2.56 -17.04
CA ASP A 272 -13.60 -2.08 -18.42
C ASP A 272 -12.69 -0.86 -18.61
N HIS A 273 -11.63 -1.00 -19.42
CA HIS A 273 -10.67 0.08 -19.67
C HIS A 273 -11.27 1.30 -20.35
N ARG A 274 -12.39 1.15 -21.05
CA ARG A 274 -13.05 2.25 -21.76
C ARG A 274 -13.77 3.18 -20.80
N VAL A 275 -14.27 2.63 -19.70
CA VAL A 275 -15.02 3.36 -18.66
C VAL A 275 -14.13 3.68 -17.46
N GLY A 276 -13.12 2.86 -17.17
CA GLY A 276 -12.24 3.00 -16.01
C GLY A 276 -12.90 2.59 -14.69
N LYS A 277 -13.85 1.65 -14.74
CA LYS A 277 -14.63 1.17 -13.59
C LYS A 277 -14.56 -0.36 -13.54
N GLY A 278 -14.30 -0.88 -12.33
CA GLY A 278 -14.33 -2.30 -11.99
C GLY A 278 -15.69 -2.68 -11.41
N ILE A 279 -16.18 -3.85 -11.78
CA ILE A 279 -17.28 -4.56 -11.13
C ILE A 279 -16.76 -5.90 -10.61
N ILE A 280 -17.54 -6.61 -9.81
CA ILE A 280 -17.19 -8.00 -9.47
C ILE A 280 -17.87 -8.94 -10.46
N SER A 281 -17.06 -9.80 -11.07
CA SER A 281 -17.51 -10.89 -11.93
C SER A 281 -17.02 -12.23 -11.38
N ALA A 282 -17.60 -13.33 -11.86
CA ALA A 282 -17.18 -14.68 -11.51
C ALA A 282 -17.25 -15.64 -12.71
N ILE A 283 -16.49 -16.74 -12.63
CA ILE A 283 -16.59 -17.86 -13.58
C ILE A 283 -16.56 -19.19 -12.84
N GLU A 284 -17.36 -20.16 -13.31
CA GLU A 284 -17.41 -21.50 -12.72
C GLU A 284 -16.16 -22.30 -13.07
N PHE A 285 -15.71 -23.16 -12.15
CA PHE A 285 -14.61 -24.09 -12.35
C PHE A 285 -15.08 -25.52 -12.10
N ASN A 286 -14.67 -26.44 -12.99
CA ASN A 286 -14.75 -27.88 -12.77
C ASN A 286 -13.34 -28.50 -12.74
N ASP A 287 -13.23 -29.82 -12.71
CA ASP A 287 -11.94 -30.53 -12.64
C ASP A 287 -10.99 -30.29 -13.84
N THR A 288 -11.47 -29.67 -14.91
CA THR A 288 -10.71 -29.35 -16.12
C THR A 288 -10.37 -27.87 -16.28
N GLY A 289 -10.96 -26.99 -15.45
CA GLY A 289 -10.69 -25.55 -15.46
C GLY A 289 -11.96 -24.71 -15.54
N PRO A 290 -11.88 -23.47 -16.07
CA PRO A 290 -13.03 -22.58 -16.18
C PRO A 290 -14.08 -23.12 -17.16
N VAL A 291 -15.35 -22.97 -16.81
CA VAL A 291 -16.50 -23.46 -17.58
C VAL A 291 -17.50 -22.33 -17.82
N GLY A 292 -18.03 -22.26 -19.04
CA GLY A 292 -19.06 -21.30 -19.39
C GLY A 292 -18.52 -19.90 -19.65
N GLN A 293 -19.33 -18.90 -19.31
CA GLN A 293 -19.02 -17.48 -19.52
C GLN A 293 -18.78 -16.80 -18.17
N VAL A 294 -18.01 -15.72 -18.20
CA VAL A 294 -17.89 -14.80 -17.08
C VAL A 294 -19.25 -14.15 -16.82
N VAL A 295 -19.70 -14.15 -15.57
CA VAL A 295 -20.97 -13.56 -15.14
C VAL A 295 -20.69 -12.37 -14.20
N PRO A 296 -21.27 -11.18 -14.47
CA PRO A 296 -21.31 -10.11 -13.48
C PRO A 296 -22.09 -10.57 -12.24
N VAL A 297 -21.54 -10.37 -11.06
CA VAL A 297 -22.16 -10.81 -9.79
C VAL A 297 -22.49 -9.65 -8.86
N LEU A 298 -21.74 -8.54 -8.94
CA LEU A 298 -22.01 -7.34 -8.16
C LEU A 298 -21.54 -6.11 -8.92
N GLU A 299 -22.45 -5.16 -9.13
CA GLU A 299 -22.17 -3.86 -9.72
C GLU A 299 -22.81 -2.76 -8.88
N GLU A 300 -22.03 -1.72 -8.58
CA GLU A 300 -22.46 -0.50 -7.90
C GLU A 300 -22.14 0.72 -8.78
N PRO A 301 -22.65 1.94 -8.49
CA PRO A 301 -22.29 3.14 -9.24
C PRO A 301 -20.79 3.53 -9.18
N TRP A 302 -20.07 3.02 -8.18
CA TRP A 302 -18.63 3.23 -7.99
C TRP A 302 -17.80 2.00 -8.40
N HIS A 303 -16.47 2.15 -8.36
CA HIS A 303 -15.52 1.08 -8.66
C HIS A 303 -15.49 0.03 -7.53
N LEU A 304 -15.51 -1.25 -7.89
CA LEU A 304 -15.35 -2.39 -6.99
C LEU A 304 -14.15 -3.25 -7.45
N SER A 305 -13.35 -3.71 -6.49
CA SER A 305 -12.26 -4.68 -6.68
C SER A 305 -12.17 -5.65 -5.49
N TYR A 306 -11.13 -6.50 -5.43
CA TYR A 306 -10.82 -7.36 -4.28
C TYR A 306 -12.03 -8.00 -3.58
N PRO A 307 -12.73 -8.98 -4.21
CA PRO A 307 -13.96 -9.57 -3.68
C PRO A 307 -13.68 -10.59 -2.57
N PHE A 308 -13.30 -10.13 -1.38
CA PHE A 308 -13.06 -11.01 -0.24
C PHE A 308 -14.34 -11.75 0.15
N LEU A 309 -14.26 -13.07 0.32
CA LEU A 309 -15.39 -13.95 0.63
C LEU A 309 -15.18 -14.64 1.97
N ILE A 310 -16.23 -14.73 2.78
CA ILE A 310 -16.19 -15.38 4.10
C ILE A 310 -17.51 -16.08 4.42
N GLU A 311 -17.41 -17.29 4.99
CA GLU A 311 -18.55 -18.00 5.56
C GLU A 311 -18.72 -17.63 7.04
N ASP A 312 -19.94 -17.29 7.45
CA ASP A 312 -20.27 -17.07 8.86
C ASP A 312 -21.76 -17.40 9.10
N GLY A 313 -22.04 -18.15 10.17
CA GLY A 313 -23.41 -18.50 10.54
C GLY A 313 -24.19 -19.36 9.52
N GLY A 314 -23.49 -20.06 8.61
CA GLY A 314 -24.11 -20.84 7.53
C GLY A 314 -24.51 -20.00 6.31
N ASP A 315 -24.19 -18.71 6.31
CA ASP A 315 -24.33 -17.81 5.17
C ASP A 315 -22.97 -17.53 4.53
N LEU A 316 -23.00 -17.16 3.25
CA LEU A 316 -21.84 -16.69 2.50
C LEU A 316 -21.91 -15.16 2.36
N TRP A 317 -20.80 -14.50 2.65
CA TRP A 317 -20.66 -13.05 2.63
C TRP A 317 -19.53 -12.59 1.72
N MET A 318 -19.67 -11.39 1.16
CA MET A 318 -18.65 -10.72 0.34
C MET A 318 -18.35 -9.33 0.89
N ILE A 319 -17.08 -8.95 0.91
CA ILE A 319 -16.59 -7.60 1.18
C ILE A 319 -15.74 -7.19 -0.03
N PRO A 320 -16.31 -6.49 -1.03
CA PRO A 320 -15.50 -5.91 -2.10
C PRO A 320 -14.72 -4.70 -1.57
N GLU A 321 -13.56 -4.40 -2.17
CA GLU A 321 -12.93 -3.09 -1.97
C GLU A 321 -13.78 -2.00 -2.64
N SER A 322 -14.15 -1.00 -1.85
CA SER A 322 -14.81 0.23 -2.26
C SER A 322 -14.15 1.46 -1.62
N SER A 323 -12.82 1.46 -1.51
CA SER A 323 -12.03 2.44 -0.73
C SER A 323 -12.39 3.91 -1.02
N LEU A 324 -12.64 4.25 -2.30
CA LEU A 324 -13.04 5.60 -2.73
C LEU A 324 -14.47 6.01 -2.31
N HIS A 325 -15.35 5.06 -1.99
CA HIS A 325 -16.67 5.33 -1.44
C HIS A 325 -16.60 5.62 0.08
N GLY A 326 -15.51 5.23 0.74
CA GLY A 326 -15.22 5.59 2.13
C GLY A 326 -15.90 4.70 3.18
N ASP A 327 -16.29 3.48 2.81
CA ASP A 327 -16.86 2.50 3.73
C ASP A 327 -16.39 1.06 3.44
N VAL A 328 -16.62 0.18 4.41
CA VAL A 328 -16.43 -1.27 4.28
C VAL A 328 -17.81 -1.92 4.33
N ALA A 329 -18.35 -2.24 3.16
CA ALA A 329 -19.68 -2.83 3.01
C ALA A 329 -19.63 -4.37 3.03
N LEU A 330 -20.59 -4.99 3.74
CA LEU A 330 -20.79 -6.42 3.77
C LEU A 330 -22.02 -6.77 2.94
N TYR A 331 -21.84 -7.67 1.96
CA TYR A 331 -22.90 -8.17 1.09
C TYR A 331 -23.23 -9.61 1.46
N LYS A 332 -24.52 -9.95 1.54
CA LYS A 332 -25.00 -11.31 1.73
C LYS A 332 -25.23 -11.99 0.39
N CYS A 333 -24.76 -13.22 0.23
CA CYS A 333 -25.14 -14.06 -0.91
C CYS A 333 -26.60 -14.53 -0.74
N VAL A 334 -27.49 -14.11 -1.63
CA VAL A 334 -28.90 -14.56 -1.61
C VAL A 334 -29.17 -15.63 -2.67
N ARG A 335 -28.36 -15.67 -3.73
CA ARG A 335 -28.30 -16.75 -4.71
C ARG A 335 -26.87 -16.85 -5.24
N PHE A 336 -26.26 -18.02 -5.11
CA PHE A 336 -24.91 -18.24 -5.57
C PHE A 336 -24.88 -18.56 -7.07
N PRO A 337 -23.98 -17.95 -7.88
CA PRO A 337 -22.95 -16.98 -7.49
C PRO A 337 -23.35 -15.50 -7.69
N ASP A 338 -24.53 -15.21 -8.23
CA ASP A 338 -24.79 -13.98 -8.98
C ASP A 338 -25.79 -13.01 -8.35
N LYS A 339 -26.30 -13.29 -7.15
CA LYS A 339 -27.19 -12.36 -6.44
C LYS A 339 -26.68 -12.08 -5.03
N TRP A 340 -26.29 -10.83 -4.83
CA TRP A 340 -25.74 -10.30 -3.58
C TRP A 340 -26.54 -9.08 -3.14
N GLU A 341 -26.78 -8.95 -1.85
CA GLU A 341 -27.53 -7.82 -1.27
C GLU A 341 -26.67 -7.14 -0.20
N ARG A 342 -26.47 -5.82 -0.32
CA ARG A 342 -25.74 -5.02 0.68
C ARG A 342 -26.47 -5.11 2.01
N HIS A 343 -25.84 -5.72 3.00
CA HIS A 343 -26.48 -6.09 4.26
C HIS A 343 -26.13 -5.12 5.39
N ALA A 344 -24.85 -4.76 5.51
CA ALA A 344 -24.35 -3.89 6.57
C ALA A 344 -23.14 -3.06 6.13
N THR A 345 -22.86 -1.98 6.85
CA THR A 345 -21.60 -1.24 6.76
C THR A 345 -20.79 -1.54 8.02
N LEU A 346 -19.68 -2.26 7.87
CA LEU A 346 -18.82 -2.68 8.99
C LEU A 346 -18.02 -1.51 9.57
N LEU A 347 -17.53 -0.64 8.69
CA LEU A 347 -16.76 0.57 9.02
C LEU A 347 -17.14 1.68 8.02
N SER A 348 -17.12 2.94 8.45
CA SER A 348 -17.47 4.10 7.61
C SER A 348 -16.57 5.29 7.87
N GLY A 349 -16.41 6.17 6.88
CA GLY A 349 -15.67 7.43 7.00
C GLY A 349 -14.15 7.26 6.88
N LEU A 350 -13.68 6.21 6.21
CA LEU A 350 -12.27 5.92 6.02
C LEU A 350 -12.02 5.24 4.68
N GLU A 351 -10.82 5.48 4.11
CA GLU A 351 -10.36 4.82 2.90
C GLU A 351 -9.52 3.59 3.27
N LEU A 352 -10.14 2.40 3.18
CA LEU A 352 -9.51 1.13 3.52
C LEU A 352 -9.59 0.17 2.32
N ALA A 353 -8.43 -0.23 1.81
CA ALA A 353 -8.27 -1.09 0.63
C ALA A 353 -7.96 -2.55 1.02
N ASP A 354 -8.27 -3.48 0.11
CA ASP A 354 -8.06 -4.92 0.20
C ASP A 354 -8.50 -5.56 1.53
N VAL A 355 -9.71 -5.23 1.99
CA VAL A 355 -10.19 -5.69 3.30
C VAL A 355 -10.23 -7.22 3.37
N THR A 356 -9.54 -7.78 4.36
CA THR A 356 -9.46 -9.23 4.58
C THR A 356 -9.69 -9.54 6.05
N ILE A 357 -10.59 -10.49 6.34
CA ILE A 357 -10.90 -10.91 7.71
C ILE A 357 -10.27 -12.27 8.01
N THR A 358 -9.72 -12.41 9.21
CA THR A 358 -9.27 -13.69 9.76
C THR A 358 -9.78 -13.88 11.18
N ARG A 359 -9.97 -15.14 11.60
CA ARG A 359 -10.34 -15.47 12.98
C ARG A 359 -9.11 -15.93 13.74
N HIS A 360 -8.87 -15.34 14.90
CA HIS A 360 -7.74 -15.68 15.76
C HIS A 360 -8.11 -15.50 17.23
N ASN A 361 -7.77 -16.48 18.08
CA ASN A 361 -8.04 -16.45 19.52
C ASN A 361 -9.48 -16.03 19.90
N GLY A 362 -10.47 -16.53 19.15
CA GLY A 362 -11.89 -16.27 19.42
C GLY A 362 -12.42 -14.92 18.92
N LEU A 363 -11.60 -14.07 18.31
CA LEU A 363 -11.98 -12.80 17.71
C LEU A 363 -11.83 -12.82 16.19
N ASN A 364 -12.60 -11.96 15.52
CA ASN A 364 -12.38 -11.63 14.12
C ASN A 364 -11.48 -10.40 14.03
N TYR A 365 -10.52 -10.43 13.12
CA TYR A 365 -9.62 -9.32 12.82
C TYR A 365 -9.76 -8.94 11.36
N LEU A 366 -10.04 -7.66 11.10
CA LEU A 366 -10.16 -7.06 9.79
C LEU A 366 -8.89 -6.27 9.49
N PHE A 367 -8.17 -6.69 8.46
CA PHE A 367 -6.95 -6.06 7.97
C PHE A 367 -7.26 -5.27 6.71
N GLY A 368 -6.65 -4.09 6.55
CA GLY A 368 -6.75 -3.33 5.30
C GLY A 368 -5.65 -2.29 5.14
N ALA A 369 -5.31 -1.99 3.89
CA ALA A 369 -4.40 -0.91 3.55
C ALA A 369 -5.09 0.44 3.78
N TRP A 370 -4.62 1.21 4.75
CA TRP A 370 -5.31 2.41 5.21
C TRP A 370 -4.66 3.68 4.65
N ARG A 371 -5.48 4.50 3.99
CA ARG A 371 -5.10 5.86 3.60
C ARG A 371 -5.65 6.86 4.62
N ASP A 372 -4.76 7.43 5.42
CA ASP A 372 -5.04 8.38 6.51
C ASP A 372 -5.21 9.83 6.03
N GLY A 373 -5.57 10.02 4.75
CA GLY A 373 -5.68 11.34 4.10
C GLY A 373 -4.37 11.87 3.50
N ALA A 374 -3.23 11.20 3.73
CA ALA A 374 -1.95 11.52 3.09
C ALA A 374 -1.18 10.24 2.70
N GLY A 375 -0.23 10.37 1.77
CA GLY A 375 0.51 9.21 1.25
C GLY A 375 -0.35 8.25 0.41
N GLY A 376 0.27 7.14 -0.02
CA GLY A 376 -0.38 6.09 -0.81
C GLY A 376 -0.97 4.97 0.05
N TYR A 377 -1.74 4.06 -0.55
CA TYR A 377 -2.31 2.88 0.13
C TYR A 377 -1.24 1.85 0.49
N SER A 378 -0.18 1.78 -0.32
CA SER A 378 0.77 0.66 -0.30
C SER A 378 1.71 0.58 0.91
N ASP A 379 1.63 1.48 1.90
CA ASP A 379 2.57 1.52 3.02
C ASP A 379 1.97 1.56 4.41
N SER A 380 0.65 1.55 4.59
CA SER A 380 0.03 1.70 5.91
C SER A 380 -1.01 0.61 6.13
N LEU A 381 -0.90 -0.12 7.25
CA LEU A 381 -1.83 -1.19 7.63
C LEU A 381 -2.66 -0.75 8.84
N ALA A 382 -3.98 -0.85 8.73
CA ALA A 382 -4.88 -0.77 9.88
C ALA A 382 -5.49 -2.14 10.19
N ILE A 383 -5.73 -2.39 11.47
CA ILE A 383 -6.43 -3.56 11.98
C ILE A 383 -7.63 -3.12 12.81
N TYR A 384 -8.74 -3.80 12.64
CA TYR A 384 -9.92 -3.69 13.50
C TYR A 384 -10.26 -5.08 14.04
N TYR A 385 -10.95 -5.16 15.17
CA TYR A 385 -11.37 -6.44 15.74
C TYR A 385 -12.81 -6.41 16.23
N ALA A 386 -13.47 -7.56 16.18
CA ALA A 386 -14.84 -7.74 16.65
C ALA A 386 -15.07 -9.17 17.14
N VAL A 387 -16.03 -9.34 18.06
CA VAL A 387 -16.47 -10.68 18.51
C VAL A 387 -17.29 -11.38 17.42
N HIS A 388 -18.09 -10.62 16.66
CA HIS A 388 -18.97 -11.10 15.60
C HIS A 388 -18.65 -10.40 14.28
N LEU A 389 -18.95 -11.05 13.15
CA LEU A 389 -18.71 -10.49 11.82
C LEU A 389 -19.44 -9.15 11.60
N LEU A 390 -20.68 -9.05 12.09
CA LEU A 390 -21.49 -7.83 12.04
C LEU A 390 -21.05 -6.73 13.02
N GLY A 391 -19.96 -6.95 13.75
CA GLY A 391 -19.41 -5.99 14.69
C GLY A 391 -20.01 -6.07 16.10
N PRO A 392 -19.87 -5.00 16.91
CA PRO A 392 -19.19 -3.75 16.56
C PRO A 392 -17.69 -3.97 16.32
N TRP A 393 -17.14 -3.28 15.33
CA TRP A 393 -15.71 -3.29 15.02
C TRP A 393 -14.98 -2.20 15.79
N LEU A 394 -13.95 -2.58 16.53
CA LEU A 394 -13.12 -1.67 17.32
C LEU A 394 -11.74 -1.52 16.67
N PRO A 395 -11.16 -0.30 16.65
CA PRO A 395 -9.82 -0.11 16.13
C PRO A 395 -8.80 -0.82 17.03
N HIS A 396 -7.79 -1.43 16.41
CA HIS A 396 -6.61 -1.90 17.12
C HIS A 396 -5.90 -0.71 17.80
N ALA A 397 -5.39 -0.92 19.01
CA ALA A 397 -4.87 0.17 19.85
C ALA A 397 -3.74 0.97 19.17
N SER A 398 -2.92 0.31 18.35
CA SER A 398 -1.76 0.91 17.67
C SER A 398 -2.00 1.26 16.19
N ASN A 399 -3.24 1.48 15.72
CA ASN A 399 -3.47 1.86 14.32
C ASN A 399 -2.78 3.20 13.95
N PRO A 400 -2.15 3.32 12.76
CA PRO A 400 -1.87 2.24 11.80
C PRO A 400 -0.80 1.29 12.35
N VAL A 401 -1.07 -0.02 12.48
CA VAL A 401 -0.18 -0.96 13.18
C VAL A 401 1.20 -1.12 12.55
N LEU A 402 1.35 -0.80 11.26
CA LEU A 402 2.59 -0.91 10.52
C LEU A 402 2.66 0.17 9.44
N ILE A 403 3.82 0.81 9.29
CA ILE A 403 4.17 1.58 8.09
C ILE A 403 5.34 0.90 7.39
N ASP A 404 5.08 0.23 6.28
CA ASP A 404 6.08 -0.45 5.46
C ASP A 404 5.54 -0.70 4.05
N ARG A 405 6.20 -0.13 3.03
CA ARG A 405 5.87 -0.36 1.61
C ARG A 405 5.98 -1.82 1.16
N ALA A 406 6.68 -2.67 1.91
CA ALA A 406 6.99 -4.03 1.48
C ALA A 406 6.06 -5.10 2.06
N SER A 407 5.22 -4.78 3.06
CA SER A 407 4.51 -5.82 3.81
C SER A 407 3.17 -5.45 4.47
N THR A 408 2.60 -4.28 4.16
CA THR A 408 1.33 -3.80 4.75
C THR A 408 0.09 -4.20 3.97
N ARG A 409 0.09 -4.03 2.64
CA ARG A 409 -1.12 -4.20 1.83
C ARG A 409 -1.52 -5.68 1.73
N PRO A 410 -2.75 -6.07 2.11
CA PRO A 410 -3.25 -7.43 1.94
C PRO A 410 -3.20 -7.92 0.48
N ALA A 411 -3.15 -9.23 0.28
CA ALA A 411 -2.96 -9.82 -1.04
C ALA A 411 -3.66 -11.18 -1.18
N GLY A 412 -4.81 -11.34 -0.54
CA GLY A 412 -5.58 -12.59 -0.48
C GLY A 412 -5.80 -13.12 0.94
N ASN A 413 -6.36 -14.32 1.00
CA ASN A 413 -6.80 -14.99 2.22
C ASN A 413 -5.63 -15.33 3.14
N PHE A 414 -5.91 -15.23 4.44
CA PHE A 414 -5.05 -15.82 5.46
C PHE A 414 -5.14 -17.36 5.40
N VAL A 415 -4.05 -18.03 5.77
CA VAL A 415 -4.01 -19.49 5.87
C VAL A 415 -3.37 -19.92 7.19
N THR A 416 -3.79 -21.07 7.70
CA THR A 416 -3.14 -21.70 8.86
C THR A 416 -2.31 -22.89 8.39
N ILE A 417 -1.01 -22.87 8.67
CA ILE A 417 -0.06 -23.93 8.28
C ILE A 417 0.74 -24.29 9.52
N ASN A 418 0.68 -25.57 9.93
CA ASN A 418 1.34 -26.06 11.14
C ASN A 418 1.02 -25.19 12.38
N ASP A 419 -0.28 -24.93 12.60
CA ASP A 419 -0.84 -24.11 13.68
C ASP A 419 -0.36 -22.65 13.71
N LYS A 420 0.31 -22.18 12.65
CA LYS A 420 0.76 -20.80 12.50
C LYS A 420 -0.14 -20.08 11.52
N LEU A 421 -0.49 -18.84 11.84
CA LEU A 421 -1.28 -17.97 10.98
C LEU A 421 -0.35 -17.26 9.98
N TRP A 422 -0.71 -17.29 8.72
CA TRP A 422 0.02 -16.66 7.62
C TRP A 422 -0.89 -15.75 6.82
N ARG A 423 -0.31 -14.70 6.23
CA ARG A 423 -0.99 -13.81 5.28
C ARG A 423 -0.12 -13.49 4.07
N PRO A 424 -0.72 -13.43 2.87
CA PRO A 424 -0.03 -12.91 1.71
C PRO A 424 -0.06 -11.38 1.82
N VAL A 425 1.05 -10.75 1.45
CA VAL A 425 1.20 -9.29 1.46
C VAL A 425 1.78 -8.83 0.13
N GLN A 426 1.38 -7.66 -0.33
CA GLN A 426 2.01 -7.04 -1.49
C GLN A 426 3.35 -6.44 -1.06
N ASN A 427 4.38 -6.69 -1.85
CA ASN A 427 5.63 -5.97 -1.75
C ASN A 427 5.65 -4.88 -2.83
N CYS A 428 5.31 -3.66 -2.41
CA CYS A 428 5.23 -2.49 -3.25
C CYS A 428 6.53 -1.66 -3.28
N THR A 429 7.66 -2.24 -2.86
CA THR A 429 8.99 -1.58 -2.88
C THR A 429 9.30 -0.99 -4.26
N ASP A 430 9.11 -1.78 -5.31
CA ASP A 430 9.34 -1.38 -6.70
C ASP A 430 8.04 -0.92 -7.41
N GLY A 431 7.04 -0.51 -6.62
CA GLY A 431 5.73 -0.03 -7.07
C GLY A 431 4.60 -1.03 -6.91
N TYR A 432 3.37 -0.56 -7.11
CA TYR A 432 2.13 -1.34 -6.92
C TYR A 432 2.18 -2.70 -7.64
N GLY A 433 1.93 -3.76 -6.88
CA GLY A 433 1.94 -5.15 -7.32
C GLY A 433 3.28 -5.65 -7.84
N ALA A 434 4.42 -5.03 -7.52
CA ALA A 434 5.71 -5.49 -8.04
C ALA A 434 6.00 -6.96 -7.71
N ALA A 435 5.64 -7.39 -6.50
CA ALA A 435 5.87 -8.72 -5.98
C ALA A 435 4.88 -9.02 -4.85
N LEU A 436 4.82 -10.30 -4.44
CA LEU A 436 4.16 -10.74 -3.22
C LEU A 436 5.20 -11.15 -2.18
N ALA A 437 4.76 -11.26 -0.93
CA ALA A 437 5.51 -11.89 0.14
C ALA A 437 4.57 -12.68 1.04
N LEU A 438 5.11 -13.69 1.73
CA LEU A 438 4.37 -14.52 2.66
C LEU A 438 4.83 -14.20 4.08
N ALA A 439 3.93 -13.69 4.91
CA ALA A 439 4.22 -13.24 6.26
C ALA A 439 3.57 -14.17 7.30
N GLU A 440 4.37 -14.64 8.25
CA GLU A 440 3.92 -15.36 9.45
C GLU A 440 3.48 -14.31 10.48
N VAL A 441 2.24 -14.42 10.97
CA VAL A 441 1.73 -13.60 12.08
C VAL A 441 2.18 -14.25 13.39
N ILE A 442 3.07 -13.55 14.11
CA ILE A 442 3.69 -14.03 15.35
C ILE A 442 2.89 -13.62 16.59
N GLU A 443 2.26 -12.45 16.52
CA GLU A 443 1.45 -11.92 17.59
C GLU A 443 0.26 -11.16 17.00
N LEU A 444 -0.94 -11.45 17.47
CA LEU A 444 -2.17 -10.77 17.10
C LEU A 444 -3.11 -10.73 18.30
N SER A 445 -3.33 -9.53 18.83
CA SER A 445 -4.27 -9.23 19.90
C SER A 445 -4.92 -7.86 19.63
N PRO A 446 -5.90 -7.42 20.43
CA PRO A 446 -6.43 -6.04 20.32
C PRO A 446 -5.39 -4.91 20.50
N THR A 447 -4.23 -5.22 21.08
CA THR A 447 -3.21 -4.24 21.48
C THR A 447 -1.82 -4.49 20.92
N ALA A 448 -1.59 -5.62 20.25
CA ALA A 448 -0.30 -5.98 19.70
C ALA A 448 -0.44 -6.72 18.38
N PHE A 449 0.41 -6.33 17.42
CA PHE A 449 0.53 -6.99 16.12
C PHE A 449 2.01 -7.10 15.72
N LYS A 450 2.43 -8.32 15.39
CA LYS A 450 3.78 -8.60 14.87
C LYS A 450 3.73 -9.65 13.78
N GLN A 451 4.41 -9.38 12.67
CA GLN A 451 4.60 -10.34 11.59
C GLN A 451 6.09 -10.48 11.23
N ILE A 452 6.45 -11.60 10.61
CA ILE A 452 7.76 -11.83 9.99
C ILE A 452 7.53 -12.27 8.55
N VAL A 453 8.08 -11.53 7.60
CA VAL A 453 8.10 -11.97 6.19
C VAL A 453 9.10 -13.11 6.05
N ARG A 454 8.63 -14.28 5.61
CA ARG A 454 9.47 -15.49 5.46
C ARG A 454 9.85 -15.77 4.01
N HIS A 455 8.99 -15.43 3.07
CA HIS A 455 9.20 -15.67 1.64
C HIS A 455 8.87 -14.43 0.82
N SER A 456 9.62 -14.21 -0.25
CA SER A 456 9.32 -13.19 -1.26
C SER A 456 9.08 -13.88 -2.59
N LEU A 457 7.95 -13.57 -3.22
CA LEU A 457 7.51 -14.12 -4.48
C LEU A 457 7.65 -13.03 -5.55
N LYS A 458 8.53 -13.27 -6.52
CA LYS A 458 8.73 -12.35 -7.64
C LYS A 458 8.24 -12.99 -8.93
N PRO A 459 7.74 -12.19 -9.89
CA PRO A 459 7.53 -12.66 -11.25
C PRO A 459 8.81 -13.31 -11.79
N GLY A 460 8.67 -14.50 -12.36
CA GLY A 460 9.79 -15.26 -12.93
C GLY A 460 9.37 -16.01 -14.20
N PRO A 461 10.28 -16.78 -14.82
CA PRO A 461 10.03 -17.44 -16.10
C PRO A 461 8.84 -18.42 -16.10
N VAL A 462 8.47 -18.94 -14.92
CA VAL A 462 7.34 -19.86 -14.74
C VAL A 462 5.98 -19.15 -14.66
N TRP A 463 5.96 -17.83 -14.55
CA TRP A 463 4.77 -17.00 -14.46
C TRP A 463 4.49 -16.32 -15.81
N PRO A 464 3.30 -16.51 -16.43
CA PRO A 464 2.94 -15.89 -17.72
C PRO A 464 2.57 -14.40 -17.59
N GLY A 465 3.37 -13.62 -16.86
CA GLY A 465 3.09 -12.22 -16.58
C GLY A 465 4.26 -11.46 -15.97
N ARG A 466 3.97 -10.22 -15.62
CA ARG A 466 4.81 -9.32 -14.82
C ARG A 466 3.99 -8.94 -13.61
N LYS A 467 4.60 -8.56 -12.48
CA LYS A 467 3.85 -8.20 -11.26
C LYS A 467 3.03 -9.37 -10.67
N LEU A 468 2.70 -9.26 -9.39
CA LEU A 468 1.87 -10.17 -8.59
C LEU A 468 1.20 -9.32 -7.49
N HIS A 469 -0.12 -9.43 -7.29
CA HIS A 469 -0.76 -8.64 -6.21
C HIS A 469 -1.87 -9.34 -5.41
N THR A 470 -2.39 -10.47 -5.86
CA THR A 470 -3.30 -11.32 -5.08
C THR A 470 -2.96 -12.80 -5.26
N LEU A 471 -2.99 -13.57 -4.18
CA LEU A 471 -2.77 -15.02 -4.13
C LEU A 471 -3.84 -15.68 -3.26
N ASN A 472 -4.54 -16.67 -3.83
CA ASN A 472 -5.54 -17.44 -3.11
C ASN A 472 -5.51 -18.93 -3.51
N ARG A 473 -6.08 -19.77 -2.64
CA ARG A 473 -6.23 -21.21 -2.89
C ARG A 473 -7.54 -21.72 -2.31
N CYS A 474 -8.25 -22.56 -3.08
CA CYS A 474 -9.42 -23.31 -2.64
C CYS A 474 -9.22 -24.78 -3.02
N GLY A 475 -8.99 -25.66 -2.04
CA GLY A 475 -8.63 -27.05 -2.29
C GLY A 475 -7.36 -27.18 -3.15
N ARG A 476 -7.48 -27.82 -4.32
CA ARG A 476 -6.39 -27.96 -5.30
C ARG A 476 -6.27 -26.78 -6.27
N LEU A 477 -7.24 -25.87 -6.32
CA LEU A 477 -7.23 -24.71 -7.22
C LEU A 477 -6.42 -23.58 -6.59
N GLU A 478 -5.27 -23.26 -7.18
CA GLU A 478 -4.49 -22.07 -6.85
C GLU A 478 -4.76 -21.00 -7.89
N VAL A 479 -5.01 -19.78 -7.43
CA VAL A 479 -5.18 -18.60 -8.29
C VAL A 479 -4.26 -17.48 -7.81
N ILE A 480 -3.77 -16.74 -8.78
CA ILE A 480 -2.88 -15.60 -8.59
C ILE A 480 -3.19 -14.60 -9.71
N ASP A 481 -2.75 -13.37 -9.60
CA ASP A 481 -2.83 -12.42 -10.71
C ASP A 481 -1.49 -11.79 -11.03
N GLY A 482 -1.45 -11.13 -12.19
CA GLY A 482 -0.31 -10.37 -12.64
C GLY A 482 -0.66 -9.52 -13.85
N SER A 483 0.20 -8.57 -14.15
CA SER A 483 0.05 -7.66 -15.27
C SER A 483 0.70 -8.19 -16.54
N ARG A 484 0.18 -7.79 -17.69
CA ARG A 484 0.83 -7.97 -19.00
C ARG A 484 0.76 -6.69 -19.82
N VAL A 485 1.49 -6.67 -20.94
CA VAL A 485 1.35 -5.59 -21.92
C VAL A 485 0.13 -5.90 -22.78
N GLN A 486 -0.86 -5.00 -22.79
CA GLN A 486 -2.05 -5.13 -23.63
C GLN A 486 -2.18 -3.92 -24.55
N PRO A 487 -1.82 -4.04 -25.84
CA PRO A 487 -2.00 -2.95 -26.80
C PRO A 487 -3.47 -2.62 -27.05
N LYS A 488 -3.79 -1.33 -27.23
CA LYS A 488 -5.17 -0.88 -27.55
C LYS A 488 -5.58 -1.17 -28.99
N THR A 489 -4.63 -1.35 -29.90
CA THR A 489 -4.91 -1.66 -31.31
C THR A 489 -4.11 -2.88 -31.77
N ARG A 490 -4.73 -3.68 -32.65
CA ARG A 490 -4.10 -4.89 -33.21
C ARG A 490 -2.81 -4.59 -34.01
N ALA A 491 -2.66 -3.38 -34.54
CA ALA A 491 -1.48 -2.97 -35.30
C ALA A 491 -0.18 -2.97 -34.47
N PHE A 492 -0.26 -2.81 -33.14
CA PHE A 492 0.90 -2.88 -32.24
C PHE A 492 1.12 -4.26 -31.61
N ALA A 493 0.16 -5.19 -31.73
CA ALA A 493 0.24 -6.52 -31.12
C ALA A 493 1.36 -7.39 -31.71
N GLY A 494 1.73 -7.18 -32.99
CA GLY A 494 2.81 -7.93 -33.66
C GLY A 494 4.24 -7.46 -33.34
N ARG A 495 4.42 -6.40 -32.52
CA ARG A 495 5.75 -5.83 -32.20
C ARG A 495 6.25 -6.12 -30.79
N PHE A 496 5.46 -6.81 -29.96
CA PHE A 496 5.87 -7.24 -28.63
C PHE A 496 5.94 -8.78 -28.61
N PRO A 497 7.05 -9.40 -28.16
CA PRO A 497 7.13 -10.85 -28.10
C PRO A 497 6.10 -11.36 -27.09
N SER A 498 5.05 -12.02 -27.59
CA SER A 498 4.13 -12.77 -26.77
C SER A 498 4.81 -14.07 -26.35
N ALA A 499 5.07 -14.23 -25.06
CA ALA A 499 5.56 -15.50 -24.50
C ALA A 499 4.38 -16.47 -24.36
N VAL A 500 3.77 -16.86 -25.49
CA VAL A 500 2.77 -17.92 -25.55
C VAL A 500 3.09 -18.74 -26.79
N GLN A 501 3.76 -19.88 -26.61
CA GLN A 501 3.80 -20.91 -27.65
C GLN A 501 2.44 -21.60 -27.67
N SER A 502 1.77 -21.53 -28.81
CA SER A 502 0.54 -22.29 -29.08
C SER A 502 0.79 -23.79 -28.93
N PRO A 503 -0.19 -24.58 -28.46
CA PRO A 503 -0.06 -26.03 -28.43
C PRO A 503 0.05 -26.56 -29.87
N ARG A 504 1.11 -27.31 -30.16
CA ARG A 504 1.24 -28.06 -31.41
C ARG A 504 0.14 -29.11 -31.45
N THR A 505 -0.80 -28.95 -32.38
CA THR A 505 -1.70 -30.01 -32.83
C THR A 505 -0.86 -31.08 -33.53
N SER A 506 -0.71 -32.26 -32.91
CA SER A 506 -0.17 -33.44 -33.56
C SER A 506 -1.28 -34.07 -34.41
N SER A 507 -1.22 -33.90 -35.72
CA SER A 507 -2.00 -34.67 -36.68
C SER A 507 -1.42 -36.08 -36.78
N TYR A 508 -2.11 -37.06 -36.19
CA TYR A 508 -1.96 -38.45 -36.59
C TYR A 508 -2.68 -38.65 -37.92
N THR A 509 -1.91 -38.97 -38.97
CA THR A 509 -2.44 -39.62 -40.18
C THR A 509 -1.84 -41.01 -40.29
N ALA A 510 -2.72 -41.95 -40.57
CA ALA A 510 -2.46 -43.37 -40.76
C ALA A 510 -1.46 -43.65 -41.89
N GLY A 511 -0.67 -44.70 -41.68
CA GLY A 511 0.16 -45.42 -42.64
C GLY A 511 0.48 -46.78 -42.04
#